data_AF-A0A836Q7Q5-F1
#
_entry.id   AF-A0A836Q7Q5-F1
#
_cell.length_a   1.000
_cell.length_b   1.000
_cell.length_c   1.000
_cell.angle_alpha   90.00
_cell.angle_beta   90.00
_cell.angle_gamma   90.00
#
_symmetry.space_group_name_H-M   'P 1'
#
loop_
_entity.id
_entity.type
_entity.pdbx_description
1 polymer ?
#
loop_
_entity_poly.entity_id
_entity_poly.type
_entity_poly.pdbx_seq_one_letter_code
_entity_poly.pdbx_strand_id
1 'polypeptide(L)'
;MIDLLVDAIRDCWGQVFIYSDSDVQFFRPFLEDVVQLIGDKDLLVQRDSPQGHLCAGFMILRADWPLLNLFQEIKQKLALNSLIDDQAALNIELMKDGVGGDAQGMPYDQLVTVAYHRAGEAYKELPHIANRFGVRWNYLPSSFFGGGTESGKAWKPGDEIALPDDAAMHHANWTEGNENKIAQLRYVRQRYEARFAHAVN
;
A
#
# COMPACT_ATOMS: atom_id res chain seq x y z
N MET A 1 -0.92 -4.73 -14.31
CA MET A 1 -1.45 -3.75 -13.34
C MET A 1 -1.50 -2.33 -13.89
N ILE A 2 -0.38 -1.72 -14.29
CA ILE A 2 -0.32 -0.28 -14.57
C ILE A 2 -1.29 0.19 -15.67
N ASP A 3 -1.45 -0.56 -16.76
CA ASP A 3 -2.43 -0.20 -17.81
C ASP A 3 -3.86 -0.14 -17.26
N LEU A 4 -4.23 -1.11 -16.43
CA LEU A 4 -5.53 -1.14 -15.76
C LEU A 4 -5.73 0.10 -14.86
N LEU A 5 -4.70 0.53 -14.13
CA LEU A 5 -4.78 1.73 -13.30
C LEU A 5 -4.93 3.00 -14.16
N VAL A 6 -4.17 3.12 -15.25
CA VAL A 6 -4.29 4.26 -16.17
C VAL A 6 -5.69 4.35 -16.78
N ASP A 7 -6.25 3.22 -17.19
CA ASP A 7 -7.60 3.17 -17.75
C ASP A 7 -8.66 3.43 -16.66
N ALA A 8 -8.53 2.83 -15.47
CA ALA A 8 -9.42 3.10 -14.34
C ALA A 8 -9.43 4.57 -13.92
N ILE A 9 -8.27 5.25 -13.93
CA ILE A 9 -8.20 6.69 -13.64
C ILE A 9 -9.00 7.49 -14.67
N ARG A 10 -8.92 7.11 -15.96
CA ARG A 10 -9.68 7.79 -17.02
C ARG A 10 -11.18 7.53 -16.90
N ASP A 11 -11.56 6.28 -16.61
CA ASP A 11 -12.96 5.86 -16.52
C ASP A 11 -13.65 6.41 -15.26
N CYS A 12 -12.90 6.54 -14.16
CA CYS A 12 -13.40 7.03 -12.88
C CYS A 12 -13.14 8.52 -12.66
N TRP A 13 -12.84 9.31 -13.70
CA TRP A 13 -12.39 10.70 -13.56
C TRP A 13 -13.24 11.54 -12.57
N GLY A 14 -12.58 12.17 -11.59
CA GLY A 14 -13.20 12.94 -10.51
C GLY A 14 -13.78 12.11 -9.36
N GLN A 15 -13.76 10.78 -9.44
CA GLN A 15 -14.29 9.86 -8.43
C GLN A 15 -13.17 9.21 -7.61
N VAL A 16 -13.57 8.58 -6.50
CA VAL A 16 -12.70 7.74 -5.69
C VAL A 16 -12.96 6.27 -6.06
N PHE A 17 -11.89 5.49 -6.24
CA PHE A 17 -11.96 4.06 -6.53
C PHE A 17 -10.91 3.29 -5.73
N ILE A 18 -11.06 1.96 -5.67
CA ILE A 18 -10.14 1.06 -4.95
C ILE A 18 -9.49 0.14 -5.97
N TYR A 19 -8.17 0.01 -5.88
CA TYR A 19 -7.42 -1.07 -6.50
C TYR A 19 -7.08 -2.13 -5.44
N SER A 20 -7.25 -3.40 -5.79
CA SER A 20 -6.94 -4.53 -4.91
C SER A 20 -6.46 -5.71 -5.75
N ASP A 21 -5.39 -6.35 -5.28
CA ASP A 21 -5.01 -7.68 -5.72
C ASP A 21 -6.02 -8.73 -5.23
N SER A 22 -5.99 -9.90 -5.87
CA SER A 22 -6.94 -11.00 -5.61
C SER A 22 -6.69 -11.77 -4.31
N ASP A 23 -5.52 -11.59 -3.71
CA ASP A 23 -5.06 -12.22 -2.47
C ASP A 23 -5.18 -11.28 -1.25
N VAL A 24 -6.19 -10.41 -1.32
CA VAL A 24 -6.67 -9.57 -0.22
C VAL A 24 -7.94 -10.18 0.36
N GLN A 25 -8.11 -10.08 1.68
CA GLN A 25 -9.35 -10.43 2.36
C GLN A 25 -9.83 -9.31 3.29
N PHE A 26 -11.14 -9.12 3.35
CA PHE A 26 -11.78 -8.13 4.21
C PHE A 26 -12.46 -8.79 5.41
N PHE A 27 -12.42 -8.11 6.56
CA PHE A 27 -13.01 -8.60 7.80
C PHE A 27 -14.26 -7.83 8.23
N ARG A 28 -14.40 -6.57 7.78
CA ARG A 28 -15.56 -5.72 8.05
C ARG A 28 -15.85 -4.80 6.85
N PRO A 29 -17.10 -4.30 6.71
CA PRO A 29 -17.41 -3.23 5.77
C PRO A 29 -16.57 -1.99 6.07
N PHE A 30 -16.06 -1.33 5.02
CA PHE A 30 -15.34 -0.05 5.12
C PHE A 30 -15.67 0.90 3.98
N LEU A 31 -16.49 0.48 3.00
CA LEU A 31 -16.78 1.26 1.80
C LEU A 31 -17.48 2.58 2.11
N GLU A 32 -18.38 2.59 3.09
CA GLU A 32 -19.08 3.80 3.55
C GLU A 32 -18.11 4.86 4.10
N ASP A 33 -16.99 4.41 4.66
CA ASP A 33 -15.97 5.28 5.24
C ASP A 33 -14.91 5.70 4.22
N VAL A 34 -14.86 5.13 3.01
CA VAL A 34 -13.77 5.35 2.04
C VAL A 34 -13.57 6.83 1.70
N VAL A 35 -14.66 7.59 1.50
CA VAL A 35 -14.59 9.02 1.19
C VAL A 35 -14.06 9.83 2.37
N GLN A 36 -14.47 9.48 3.59
CA GLN A 36 -13.96 10.12 4.80
C GLN A 36 -12.50 9.74 5.03
N LEU A 37 -12.14 8.48 4.78
CA LEU A 37 -10.81 7.94 4.96
C LEU A 37 -9.80 8.61 4.03
N ILE A 38 -10.12 8.72 2.73
CA ILE A 38 -9.25 9.41 1.77
C ILE A 38 -9.26 10.92 1.98
N GLY A 39 -10.36 11.50 2.45
CA GLY A 39 -10.46 12.93 2.75
C GLY A 39 -10.03 13.80 1.56
N ASP A 40 -9.08 14.69 1.79
CA ASP A 40 -8.50 15.56 0.77
C ASP A 40 -7.32 14.93 0.02
N LYS A 41 -7.00 13.65 0.24
CA LYS A 41 -5.89 12.97 -0.44
C LYS A 41 -6.29 12.49 -1.84
N ASP A 42 -5.26 12.23 -2.63
CA ASP A 42 -5.33 11.66 -3.98
C ASP A 42 -5.02 10.15 -3.96
N LEU A 43 -4.25 9.69 -2.96
CA LEU A 43 -3.84 8.29 -2.81
C LEU A 43 -3.73 7.90 -1.34
N LEU A 44 -4.39 6.81 -0.95
CA LEU A 44 -4.02 6.02 0.23
C LEU A 44 -3.47 4.68 -0.19
N VAL A 45 -2.36 4.27 0.41
CA VAL A 45 -1.63 3.06 0.02
C VAL A 45 -1.31 2.21 1.24
N GLN A 46 -1.42 0.89 1.11
CA GLN A 46 -1.09 -0.03 2.19
C GLN A 46 0.42 0.05 2.50
N ARG A 47 0.77 0.00 3.80
CA ARG A 47 2.16 -0.17 4.23
C ARG A 47 2.59 -1.63 4.07
N ASP A 48 3.64 -1.84 3.30
CA ASP A 48 4.14 -3.17 2.95
C ASP A 48 5.06 -3.77 4.02
N SER A 49 5.89 -2.94 4.67
CA SER A 49 6.89 -3.40 5.63
C SER A 49 7.17 -2.38 6.75
N PRO A 50 7.92 -2.77 7.81
CA PRO A 50 8.24 -1.89 8.93
C PRO A 50 9.09 -0.68 8.53
N GLN A 51 9.81 -0.79 7.41
CA GLN A 51 10.62 0.29 6.83
C GLN A 51 9.77 1.30 6.03
N GLY A 52 8.46 1.06 5.92
CA GLY A 52 7.56 1.95 5.21
C GLY A 52 7.59 1.79 3.69
N HIS A 53 7.85 0.59 3.17
CA HIS A 53 7.64 0.38 1.74
C HIS A 53 6.14 0.51 1.42
N LEU A 54 5.82 1.14 0.28
CA LEU A 54 4.46 1.19 -0.24
C LEU A 54 4.11 -0.17 -0.85
N CYS A 55 2.90 -0.66 -0.61
CA CYS A 55 2.38 -1.86 -1.25
C CYS A 55 1.52 -1.49 -2.46
N ALA A 56 1.85 -2.01 -3.65
CA ALA A 56 1.07 -1.75 -4.87
C ALA A 56 -0.22 -2.59 -4.97
N GLY A 57 -0.41 -3.57 -4.09
CA GLY A 57 -1.55 -4.50 -4.18
C GLY A 57 -2.83 -4.05 -3.49
N PHE A 58 -2.82 -2.95 -2.72
CA PHE A 58 -4.06 -2.37 -2.19
C PHE A 58 -3.95 -0.85 -2.01
N MET A 59 -4.82 -0.12 -2.72
CA MET A 59 -4.80 1.34 -2.78
C MET A 59 -6.22 1.91 -2.88
N ILE A 60 -6.43 3.09 -2.28
CA ILE A 60 -7.63 3.93 -2.49
C ILE A 60 -7.17 5.17 -3.25
N LEU A 61 -7.80 5.48 -4.37
CA LEU A 61 -7.30 6.43 -5.35
C LEU A 61 -8.38 7.44 -5.71
N ARG A 62 -7.99 8.70 -5.89
CA ARG A 62 -8.81 9.75 -6.49
C ARG A 62 -8.37 9.95 -7.93
N ALA A 63 -9.28 9.75 -8.88
CA ALA A 63 -8.99 9.88 -10.28
C ALA A 63 -8.86 11.35 -10.70
N ASP A 64 -7.62 11.82 -10.86
CA ASP A 64 -7.31 13.18 -11.29
C ASP A 64 -5.97 13.27 -12.04
N TRP A 65 -5.56 14.50 -12.37
CA TRP A 65 -4.33 14.78 -13.10
C TRP A 65 -3.05 14.36 -12.35
N PRO A 66 -2.83 14.74 -11.07
CA PRO A 66 -1.69 14.25 -10.30
C PRO A 66 -1.53 12.73 -10.38
N LEU A 67 -2.61 11.99 -10.18
CA LEU A 67 -2.56 10.53 -10.17
C LEU A 67 -2.31 9.96 -11.58
N LEU A 68 -2.96 10.51 -12.61
CA LEU A 68 -2.74 10.09 -13.99
C LEU A 68 -1.28 10.30 -14.41
N ASN A 69 -0.70 11.45 -14.08
CA ASN A 69 0.69 11.79 -14.42
C ASN A 69 1.68 10.83 -13.74
N LEU A 70 1.46 10.49 -12.47
CA LEU A 70 2.25 9.51 -11.73
C LEU A 70 2.24 8.14 -12.44
N PHE A 71 1.06 7.58 -12.72
CA PHE A 71 0.96 6.24 -13.30
C PHE A 71 1.39 6.19 -14.77
N GLN A 72 1.27 7.29 -15.52
CA GLN A 72 1.84 7.40 -16.86
C GLN A 72 3.36 7.39 -16.84
N GLU A 73 4.00 8.07 -15.88
CA GLU A 73 5.45 8.00 -15.70
C GLU A 73 5.89 6.58 -15.34
N ILE A 74 5.22 5.95 -14.36
CA ILE A 74 5.53 4.57 -13.98
C ILE A 74 5.41 3.66 -15.20
N LYS A 75 4.34 3.79 -16.00
CA LYS A 75 4.16 3.05 -17.25
C LYS A 75 5.35 3.21 -18.20
N GLN A 76 5.81 4.45 -18.42
CA GLN A 76 6.95 4.73 -19.29
C GLN A 76 8.23 4.09 -18.75
N LYS A 77 8.46 4.15 -17.44
CA LYS A 77 9.64 3.54 -16.80
C LYS A 77 9.67 2.03 -16.93
N LEU A 78 8.54 1.36 -16.68
CA LEU A 78 8.44 -0.10 -16.83
C LEU A 78 8.62 -0.54 -18.28
N ALA A 79 8.18 0.28 -19.25
CA ALA A 79 8.42 0.03 -20.67
C ALA A 79 9.91 0.14 -21.07
N LEU A 80 10.69 0.96 -20.35
CA LEU A 80 12.12 1.17 -20.61
C LEU A 80 13.04 0.27 -19.78
N ASN A 81 12.56 -0.23 -18.63
CA ASN A 81 13.35 -1.03 -17.70
C ASN A 81 12.51 -2.16 -17.10
N SER A 82 12.71 -3.38 -17.63
CA SER A 82 12.03 -4.59 -17.16
C SER A 82 12.59 -5.17 -15.86
N LEU A 83 13.66 -4.58 -15.30
CA LEU A 83 14.28 -5.05 -14.05
C LEU A 83 13.61 -4.50 -12.79
N ILE A 84 12.71 -3.52 -12.94
CA ILE A 84 11.93 -2.98 -11.83
C ILE A 84 10.47 -3.42 -11.98
N ASP A 85 9.86 -3.80 -10.87
CA ASP A 85 8.41 -4.03 -10.81
C ASP A 85 7.66 -2.73 -10.51
N ASP A 86 6.34 -2.81 -10.60
CA ASP A 86 5.43 -1.68 -10.37
C ASP A 86 5.45 -1.16 -8.93
N GLN A 87 5.65 -2.03 -7.93
CA GLN A 87 5.78 -1.61 -6.53
C GLN A 87 7.06 -0.79 -6.33
N ALA A 88 8.19 -1.25 -6.86
CA ALA A 88 9.46 -0.53 -6.83
C ALA A 88 9.34 0.81 -7.55
N ALA A 89 8.71 0.84 -8.72
CA ALA A 89 8.48 2.08 -9.47
C ALA A 89 7.61 3.08 -8.69
N LEU A 90 6.53 2.62 -8.05
CA LEU A 90 5.65 3.46 -7.23
C LEU A 90 6.39 4.09 -6.04
N ASN A 91 7.14 3.27 -5.30
CA ASN A 91 7.96 3.72 -4.18
C ASN A 91 9.00 4.76 -4.62
N ILE A 92 9.71 4.52 -5.72
CA ILE A 92 10.68 5.48 -6.27
C ILE A 92 10.01 6.80 -6.59
N GLU A 93 8.90 6.77 -7.34
CA GLU A 93 8.26 8.00 -7.82
C GLU A 93 7.63 8.84 -6.71
N LEU A 94 7.07 8.22 -5.68
CA LEU A 94 6.43 8.93 -4.57
C LEU A 94 7.40 9.38 -3.48
N MET A 95 8.54 8.70 -3.32
CA MET A 95 9.44 8.96 -2.19
C MET A 95 10.71 9.74 -2.56
N LYS A 96 11.23 9.61 -3.79
CA LYS A 96 12.53 10.18 -4.18
C LYS A 96 12.64 11.70 -3.97
N ASP A 97 11.52 12.41 -4.10
CA ASP A 97 11.51 13.88 -4.00
C ASP A 97 11.52 14.34 -2.53
N GLY A 98 11.12 13.49 -1.58
CA GLY A 98 11.17 13.75 -0.15
C GLY A 98 12.54 13.50 0.50
N VAL A 99 13.44 12.81 -0.20
CA VAL A 99 14.80 12.53 0.29
C VAL A 99 15.84 13.62 -0.07
N GLY A 100 15.44 14.67 -0.82
CA GLY A 100 16.32 15.80 -1.15
C GLY A 100 17.49 15.42 -2.08
N GLY A 101 18.43 16.36 -2.29
CA GLY A 101 19.53 16.20 -3.26
C GLY A 101 20.49 15.03 -3.00
N ASP A 102 20.54 14.53 -1.76
CA ASP A 102 21.44 13.43 -1.35
C ASP A 102 20.97 12.04 -1.83
N ALA A 103 19.74 11.92 -2.38
CA ALA A 103 19.18 10.66 -2.86
C ALA A 103 19.76 10.17 -4.20
N GLN A 104 20.54 11.00 -4.90
CA GLN A 104 21.11 10.61 -6.19
C GLN A 104 22.13 9.47 -6.03
N GLY A 105 21.74 8.28 -6.48
CA GLY A 105 22.58 7.08 -6.44
C GLY A 105 22.39 6.20 -5.20
N MET A 106 21.47 6.54 -4.29
CA MET A 106 21.13 5.65 -3.17
C MET A 106 20.42 4.38 -3.67
N PRO A 107 20.73 3.21 -3.09
CA PRO A 107 19.93 2.00 -3.23
C PRO A 107 18.46 2.24 -2.86
N TYR A 108 17.56 1.54 -3.55
CA TYR A 108 16.12 1.65 -3.39
C TYR A 108 15.63 1.48 -1.94
N ASP A 109 16.13 0.46 -1.24
CA ASP A 109 15.82 0.16 0.16
C ASP A 109 16.24 1.29 1.10
N GLN A 110 17.37 1.94 0.81
CA GLN A 110 17.85 3.10 1.57
C GLN A 110 17.00 4.34 1.30
N LEU A 111 16.60 4.58 0.04
CA LEU A 111 15.72 5.69 -0.32
C LEU A 111 14.39 5.64 0.43
N VAL A 112 13.74 4.48 0.43
CA VAL A 112 12.46 4.27 1.13
C VAL A 112 12.64 4.45 2.63
N THR A 113 13.67 3.84 3.20
CA THR A 113 13.95 3.92 4.65
C THR A 113 14.22 5.36 5.09
N VAL A 114 15.01 6.13 4.34
CA VAL A 114 15.29 7.54 4.68
C VAL A 114 14.04 8.41 4.51
N ALA A 115 13.28 8.22 3.42
CA ALA A 115 12.02 8.94 3.22
C ALA A 115 11.03 8.65 4.37
N TYR A 116 10.93 7.39 4.80
CA TYR A 116 10.12 6.97 5.93
C TYR A 116 10.58 7.60 7.25
N HIS A 117 11.87 7.52 7.58
CA HIS A 117 12.38 8.11 8.83
C HIS A 117 12.29 9.63 8.86
N ARG A 118 12.42 10.32 7.71
CA ARG A 118 12.23 11.78 7.62
C ARG A 118 10.77 12.19 7.82
N ALA A 119 9.82 11.36 7.41
CA ALA A 119 8.41 11.55 7.77
C ALA A 119 8.18 11.38 9.29
N GLY A 120 9.07 10.65 9.99
CA GLY A 120 9.14 10.53 11.45
C GLY A 120 8.02 9.72 12.10
N GLU A 121 8.04 9.63 13.44
CA GLU A 121 6.94 9.09 14.29
C GLU A 121 5.64 9.91 14.22
N ALA A 122 5.63 10.99 13.43
CA ALA A 122 4.49 11.87 13.21
C ALA A 122 3.59 11.41 12.04
N TYR A 123 3.59 10.12 11.68
CA TYR A 123 2.70 9.52 10.67
C TYR A 123 1.21 9.72 10.96
N LYS A 124 0.85 10.08 12.20
CA LYS A 124 -0.51 10.41 12.60
C LYS A 124 -0.95 11.83 12.20
N GLU A 125 -0.01 12.75 11.95
CA GLU A 125 -0.30 14.19 11.92
C GLU A 125 0.49 15.02 10.87
N LEU A 126 1.44 14.46 10.08
CA LEU A 126 2.29 15.26 9.17
C LEU A 126 2.44 14.68 7.74
N PRO A 127 2.80 15.52 6.75
CA PRO A 127 2.05 15.73 5.51
C PRO A 127 2.69 15.05 4.30
N HIS A 128 1.88 14.95 3.24
CA HIS A 128 2.27 14.74 1.84
C HIS A 128 3.78 14.88 1.59
N ILE A 129 4.48 13.76 1.44
CA ILE A 129 5.85 13.80 0.90
C ILE A 129 5.72 14.44 -0.48
N ALA A 130 6.29 15.65 -0.60
CA ALA A 130 6.23 16.42 -1.83
C ALA A 130 6.84 15.59 -2.94
N ASN A 131 6.10 15.46 -4.03
CA ASN A 131 6.53 14.78 -5.24
C ASN A 131 6.23 15.70 -6.43
N ARG A 132 7.00 15.53 -7.49
CA ARG A 132 6.92 16.36 -8.72
C ARG A 132 5.56 16.32 -9.41
N PHE A 133 4.71 15.34 -9.09
CA PHE A 133 3.37 15.21 -9.65
C PHE A 133 2.31 15.97 -8.83
N GLY A 134 2.64 16.40 -7.62
CA GLY A 134 1.70 17.02 -6.70
C GLY A 134 0.72 16.02 -6.06
N VAL A 135 1.01 14.72 -6.10
CA VAL A 135 0.13 13.69 -5.52
C VAL A 135 0.09 13.82 -4.00
N ARG A 136 -1.09 14.06 -3.45
CA ARG A 136 -1.33 14.10 -2.01
C ARG A 136 -1.58 12.68 -1.53
N TRP A 137 -0.60 12.06 -0.89
CA TRP A 137 -0.75 10.67 -0.43
C TRP A 137 -0.59 10.50 1.07
N ASN A 138 -1.06 9.36 1.58
CA ASN A 138 -0.75 8.86 2.92
C ASN A 138 -0.84 7.32 2.96
N TYR A 139 -0.40 6.71 4.06
CA TYR A 139 -0.70 5.30 4.31
C TYR A 139 -2.16 5.09 4.70
N LEU A 140 -2.66 3.90 4.38
CA LEU A 140 -3.86 3.38 5.02
C LEU A 140 -3.60 3.16 6.53
N PRO A 141 -4.66 3.22 7.37
CA PRO A 141 -4.55 2.90 8.79
C PRO A 141 -3.98 1.51 9.04
N SER A 142 -3.43 1.26 10.23
CA SER A 142 -2.89 -0.05 10.62
C SER A 142 -3.90 -1.20 10.56
N SER A 143 -5.20 -0.89 10.50
CA SER A 143 -6.25 -1.87 10.23
C SER A 143 -6.15 -2.52 8.83
N PHE A 144 -5.36 -1.95 7.91
CA PHE A 144 -5.05 -2.46 6.57
C PHE A 144 -3.60 -2.94 6.57
N PHE A 145 -3.40 -4.25 6.64
CA PHE A 145 -2.08 -4.83 6.88
C PHE A 145 -1.81 -6.03 5.96
N GLY A 146 -0.54 -6.36 5.76
CA GLY A 146 -0.08 -7.51 5.00
C GLY A 146 0.80 -8.44 5.83
N GLY A 147 1.26 -9.54 5.22
CA GLY A 147 2.09 -10.53 5.91
C GLY A 147 3.42 -9.97 6.42
N GLY A 148 3.97 -8.96 5.75
CA GLY A 148 5.25 -8.34 6.08
C GLY A 148 5.16 -7.02 6.82
N THR A 149 3.97 -6.44 6.99
CA THR A 149 3.82 -5.06 7.49
C THR A 149 4.53 -4.80 8.81
N GLU A 150 4.52 -5.77 9.72
CA GLU A 150 5.17 -5.66 11.05
C GLU A 150 6.51 -6.38 11.14
N SER A 151 6.72 -7.44 10.35
CA SER A 151 7.90 -8.31 10.50
C SER A 151 9.00 -8.02 9.46
N GLY A 152 8.64 -7.54 8.27
CA GLY A 152 9.50 -7.49 7.09
C GLY A 152 10.02 -8.87 6.66
N LYS A 153 9.35 -9.96 7.05
CA LYS A 153 9.76 -11.33 6.77
C LYS A 153 8.72 -12.04 5.92
N ALA A 154 9.20 -12.82 4.95
CA ALA A 154 8.34 -13.71 4.17
C ALA A 154 7.76 -14.78 5.11
N TRP A 155 6.43 -14.82 5.17
CA TRP A 155 5.64 -15.76 5.95
C TRP A 155 5.68 -17.16 5.33
N LYS A 156 5.80 -18.15 6.20
CA LYS A 156 5.69 -19.58 5.88
C LYS A 156 4.63 -20.22 6.76
N PRO A 157 4.01 -21.34 6.34
CA PRO A 157 3.09 -22.08 7.17
C PRO A 157 3.69 -22.39 8.57
N GLY A 158 3.00 -21.94 9.61
CA GLY A 158 3.44 -22.05 11.01
C GLY A 158 3.98 -20.75 11.60
N ASP A 159 4.34 -19.76 10.78
CA ASP A 159 4.74 -18.45 11.27
C ASP A 159 3.54 -17.66 11.82
N GLU A 160 3.79 -16.85 12.85
CA GLU A 160 2.77 -15.98 13.41
C GLU A 160 2.71 -14.63 12.67
N ILE A 161 1.49 -14.11 12.54
CA ILE A 161 1.21 -12.74 12.08
C ILE A 161 0.44 -12.05 13.20
N ALA A 162 0.94 -10.88 13.63
CA ALA A 162 0.24 -10.02 14.58
C ALA A 162 -1.03 -9.45 13.94
N LEU A 163 -2.16 -9.55 14.64
CA LEU A 163 -3.45 -9.06 14.17
C LEU A 163 -3.77 -7.71 14.85
N PRO A 164 -3.96 -6.62 14.10
CA PRO A 164 -4.44 -5.36 14.67
C PRO A 164 -5.79 -5.52 15.38
N ASP A 165 -6.01 -4.74 16.44
CA ASP A 165 -7.24 -4.79 17.24
C ASP A 165 -8.48 -4.34 16.47
N ASP A 166 -8.28 -3.52 15.44
CA ASP A 166 -9.31 -2.95 14.57
C ASP A 166 -9.20 -3.45 13.12
N ALA A 167 -8.58 -4.62 12.94
CA ALA A 167 -8.30 -5.23 11.64
C ALA A 167 -9.50 -5.17 10.69
N ALA A 168 -9.28 -4.56 9.52
CA ALA A 168 -10.27 -4.36 8.47
C ALA A 168 -9.96 -5.18 7.21
N MET A 169 -8.68 -5.31 6.88
CA MET A 169 -8.21 -5.97 5.66
C MET A 169 -6.85 -6.64 5.91
N HIS A 170 -6.66 -7.83 5.34
CA HIS A 170 -5.36 -8.50 5.28
C HIS A 170 -4.95 -8.84 3.84
N HIS A 171 -3.69 -8.56 3.48
CA HIS A 171 -3.09 -8.87 2.18
C HIS A 171 -2.01 -9.96 2.29
N ALA A 172 -2.09 -11.01 1.49
CA ALA A 172 -1.17 -12.15 1.50
C ALA A 172 0.08 -11.96 0.60
N ASN A 173 0.71 -10.79 0.67
CA ASN A 173 1.78 -10.37 -0.23
C ASN A 173 3.20 -10.79 0.17
N TRP A 174 3.43 -11.14 1.44
CA TRP A 174 4.73 -11.59 1.93
C TRP A 174 4.79 -13.11 2.06
N THR A 175 4.44 -13.82 0.99
CA THR A 175 4.61 -15.27 0.90
C THR A 175 4.68 -15.70 -0.56
N GLU A 176 5.33 -16.83 -0.82
CA GLU A 176 5.59 -17.30 -2.18
C GLU A 176 4.70 -18.49 -2.56
N GLY A 177 4.05 -18.41 -3.72
CA GLY A 177 3.20 -19.46 -4.25
C GLY A 177 1.75 -19.41 -3.76
N ASN A 178 0.83 -19.77 -4.64
CA ASN A 178 -0.62 -19.68 -4.39
C ASN A 178 -1.07 -20.49 -3.17
N GLU A 179 -0.45 -21.66 -2.95
CA GLU A 179 -0.76 -22.51 -1.79
C GLU A 179 -0.46 -21.80 -0.47
N ASN A 180 0.68 -21.12 -0.38
CA ASN A 180 1.05 -20.37 0.82
C ASN A 180 0.19 -19.12 0.98
N LYS A 181 -0.15 -18.41 -0.10
CA LYS A 181 -1.10 -17.28 -0.05
C LYS A 181 -2.45 -17.73 0.52
N ILE A 182 -2.99 -18.84 0.03
CA ILE A 182 -4.24 -19.43 0.54
C ILE A 182 -4.09 -19.84 2.01
N ALA A 183 -2.97 -20.46 2.39
CA ALA A 183 -2.71 -20.86 3.76
C ALA A 183 -2.63 -19.66 4.72
N GLN A 184 -1.95 -18.59 4.31
CA GLN A 184 -1.84 -17.34 5.06
C GLN A 184 -3.20 -16.69 5.26
N LEU A 185 -4.00 -16.58 4.18
CA LEU A 185 -5.35 -16.04 4.26
C LEU A 185 -6.22 -16.83 5.24
N ARG A 186 -6.18 -18.17 5.19
CA ARG A 186 -6.90 -19.04 6.13
C ARG A 186 -6.42 -18.87 7.57
N TYR A 187 -5.11 -18.82 7.79
CA TYR A 187 -4.52 -18.61 9.11
C TYR A 187 -5.01 -17.30 9.73
N VAL A 188 -4.92 -16.18 9.00
CA VAL A 188 -5.34 -14.87 9.51
C VAL A 188 -6.85 -14.81 9.72
N ARG A 189 -7.66 -15.42 8.83
CA ARG A 189 -9.12 -15.51 9.00
C ARG A 189 -9.50 -16.24 10.29
N GLN A 190 -8.91 -17.40 10.53
CA GLN A 190 -9.16 -18.20 11.74
C GLN A 190 -8.76 -17.43 13.01
N ARG A 191 -7.62 -16.73 12.97
CA ARG A 191 -7.16 -15.88 14.08
C ARG A 191 -8.11 -14.71 14.34
N TYR A 192 -8.59 -14.06 13.29
CA TYR A 192 -9.59 -13.00 13.38
C TYR A 192 -10.89 -13.52 13.99
N GLU A 193 -11.44 -14.61 13.46
CA GLU A 193 -12.67 -15.21 13.98
C GLU A 193 -12.51 -15.65 15.44
N ALA A 194 -11.41 -16.32 15.80
CA ALA A 194 -11.17 -16.72 17.19
C ALA A 194 -11.07 -15.52 18.15
N ARG A 195 -10.54 -14.38 17.68
CA ARG A 195 -10.38 -13.17 18.49
C ARG A 195 -11.69 -12.38 18.63
N PHE A 196 -12.48 -12.30 17.56
CA PHE A 196 -13.64 -11.41 17.48
C PHE A 196 -15.01 -12.12 17.51
N ALA A 197 -15.06 -13.46 17.49
CA ALA A 197 -16.30 -14.23 17.66
C ALA A 197 -16.94 -14.09 19.05
N HIS A 198 -16.33 -13.34 19.98
CA HIS A 198 -16.91 -13.04 21.30
C HIS A 198 -17.30 -11.56 21.47
N ALA A 199 -17.06 -10.71 20.45
CA ALA A 199 -17.47 -9.31 20.45
C ALA A 199 -18.90 -9.09 19.93
N VAL A 200 -19.60 -10.16 19.57
CA VAL A 200 -20.98 -10.16 19.07
C VAL A 200 -21.80 -11.16 19.89
N ASN A 201 -22.06 -10.82 21.16
CA ASN A 201 -23.16 -11.35 21.96
C ASN A 201 -23.64 -10.25 22.90
#